data_AF-A0A1N6J8I4-F1
#
_entry.id   AF-A0A1N6J8I4-F1
#
_cell.length_a   1.000
_cell.length_b   1.000
_cell.length_c   1.000
_cell.angle_alpha   90.00
_cell.angle_beta   90.00
_cell.angle_gamma   90.00
#
_symmetry.space_group_name_H-M   'P 1'
#
loop_
_entity.id
_entity.type
_entity.pdbx_description
1 polymer ?
#
loop_
_entity_poly.entity_id
_entity_poly.type
_entity_poly.pdbx_seq_one_letter_code
_entity_poly.pdbx_strand_id
1 'polypeptide(L)'
;MRGWLLLAVLVTLLVSCTKHPEVDDFKQIQLHWNPVDQAAEASESKDNCVIEITSLVMRDPVVTKSKLVEISYDVAYRIDENGALAFNGRCSDERFSDLQECSWQATCSAGSASVVKFHNER
;
A
#
# COMPACT_ATOMS: atom_id res chain seq x y z
N MET A 1 49.19 -37.44 -12.22
CA MET A 1 47.91 -36.95 -12.78
C MET A 1 46.87 -36.70 -11.67
N ARG A 2 47.20 -35.90 -10.64
CA ARG A 2 46.31 -35.65 -9.48
C ARG A 2 46.12 -34.15 -9.15
N GLY A 3 46.99 -33.28 -9.64
CA GLY A 3 46.92 -31.83 -9.40
C GLY A 3 45.94 -31.08 -10.31
N TRP A 4 45.57 -31.64 -11.47
CA TRP A 4 44.69 -30.96 -12.43
C TRP A 4 43.21 -31.00 -12.05
N LEU A 5 42.77 -32.05 -11.34
CA LEU A 5 41.39 -32.16 -10.86
C LEU A 5 41.09 -31.17 -9.72
N LEU A 6 42.10 -30.78 -8.94
CA LEU A 6 41.93 -29.85 -7.82
C LEU A 6 41.81 -28.39 -8.29
N LEU A 7 42.47 -28.01 -9.40
CA LEU A 7 42.30 -26.68 -9.97
C LEU A 7 40.92 -26.47 -10.61
N ALA A 8 40.35 -27.51 -11.25
CA ALA A 8 39.05 -27.40 -11.91
C ALA A 8 37.90 -27.16 -10.91
N VAL A 9 38.00 -27.70 -9.69
CA VAL A 9 37.01 -27.51 -8.62
C VAL A 9 37.10 -26.12 -7.98
N LEU A 10 38.30 -25.51 -7.94
CA LEU A 10 38.48 -24.18 -7.38
C LEU A 10 37.90 -23.08 -8.29
N VAL A 11 37.91 -23.29 -9.61
CA VAL A 11 37.41 -22.31 -10.59
C VAL A 11 35.88 -22.31 -10.66
N THR A 12 35.21 -23.44 -10.39
CA THR A 12 33.73 -23.50 -10.40
C THR A 12 33.09 -22.91 -9.15
N LEU A 13 33.84 -22.74 -8.05
CA LEU A 13 33.34 -22.11 -6.82
C LEU A 13 33.24 -20.58 -6.89
N LEU A 14 33.85 -19.93 -7.90
CA LEU A 14 33.81 -18.47 -8.06
C LEU A 14 32.69 -17.96 -8.98
N VAL A 15 31.93 -18.86 -9.62
CA VAL A 15 30.86 -18.48 -10.58
C VAL A 15 29.48 -18.42 -9.93
N SER A 16 29.36 -18.70 -8.64
CA SER A 16 28.12 -18.44 -7.89
C SER A 16 28.07 -16.99 -7.40
N CYS A 17 28.21 -16.02 -8.33
CA CYS A 17 27.60 -14.72 -8.14
C CYS A 17 26.10 -14.90 -8.36
N THR A 18 25.41 -15.41 -7.34
CA THR A 18 23.96 -15.28 -7.25
C THR A 18 23.65 -13.80 -7.37
N LYS A 19 23.17 -13.40 -8.54
CA LYS A 19 22.53 -12.10 -8.77
C LYS A 19 21.48 -11.98 -7.68
N HIS A 20 21.76 -11.16 -6.67
CA HIS A 20 20.76 -10.84 -5.66
C HIS A 20 19.56 -10.35 -6.48
N PRO A 21 18.37 -10.97 -6.37
CA PRO A 21 17.21 -10.43 -7.05
C PRO A 21 17.16 -8.95 -6.63
N GLU A 22 17.12 -8.04 -7.61
CA GLU A 22 16.82 -6.65 -7.33
C GLU A 22 15.55 -6.70 -6.49
N VAL A 23 15.71 -6.40 -5.19
CA VAL A 23 14.58 -6.34 -4.27
C VAL A 23 13.78 -5.21 -4.86
N ASP A 24 12.61 -5.54 -5.41
CA ASP A 24 11.63 -4.58 -5.89
C ASP A 24 11.52 -3.51 -4.81
N ASP A 25 12.01 -2.30 -5.12
CA ASP A 25 12.28 -1.27 -4.11
C ASP A 25 11.04 -1.13 -3.24
N PHE A 26 11.19 -1.41 -1.93
CA PHE A 26 10.06 -1.38 -1.01
C PHE A 26 9.40 -0.01 -1.08
N LYS A 27 8.17 0.03 -1.62
CA LYS A 27 7.40 1.27 -1.71
C LYS A 27 6.96 1.68 -0.31
N GLN A 28 7.43 2.84 0.12
CA GLN A 28 6.99 3.41 1.38
C GLN A 28 5.58 3.97 1.20
N ILE A 29 4.59 3.35 1.84
CA ILE A 29 3.20 3.79 1.83
C ILE A 29 2.84 4.25 3.24
N GLN A 30 2.39 5.48 3.38
CA GLN A 30 1.95 6.07 4.65
C GLN A 30 0.50 6.52 4.55
N LEU A 31 -0.30 6.25 5.58
CA LEU A 31 -1.69 6.70 5.67
C LEU A 31 -1.88 7.49 6.97
N HIS A 32 -2.19 8.77 6.85
CA HIS A 32 -2.53 9.65 7.96
C HIS A 32 -4.04 9.74 8.10
N TRP A 33 -4.58 9.10 9.14
CA TRP A 33 -6.02 9.02 9.38
C TRP A 33 -6.49 10.21 10.21
N ASN A 34 -7.41 11.00 9.65
CA ASN A 34 -7.92 12.23 10.23
C ASN A 34 -9.45 12.16 10.35
N PRO A 35 -10.02 12.04 11.57
CA PRO A 35 -11.46 12.12 11.74
C PRO A 35 -11.94 13.54 11.43
N VAL A 36 -13.07 13.65 10.74
CA VAL A 36 -13.74 14.94 10.52
C VAL A 36 -14.43 15.42 11.80
N ASP A 37 -14.88 14.50 12.65
CA ASP A 37 -15.55 14.80 13.91
C ASP A 37 -15.28 13.73 14.99
N GLN A 38 -15.63 14.04 16.23
CA GLN A 38 -15.43 13.17 17.38
C GLN A 38 -16.26 11.87 17.30
N ALA A 39 -17.40 11.88 16.60
CA ALA A 39 -18.24 10.69 16.48
C ALA A 39 -17.59 9.64 15.59
N ALA A 40 -16.95 10.07 14.49
CA ALA A 40 -16.15 9.20 13.64
C ALA A 40 -14.94 8.60 14.38
N GLU A 41 -14.21 9.43 15.15
CA GLU A 41 -13.08 8.97 15.96
C GLU A 41 -13.47 7.95 17.04
N ALA A 42 -14.68 8.11 17.62
CA ALA A 42 -15.22 7.26 18.67
C ALA A 42 -15.96 6.02 18.16
N SER A 43 -16.05 5.81 16.83
CA SER A 43 -16.76 4.67 16.27
C SER A 43 -16.10 3.34 16.65
N GLU A 44 -16.89 2.40 17.16
CA GLU A 44 -16.42 1.06 17.53
C GLU A 44 -15.88 0.26 16.33
N SER A 45 -16.34 0.59 15.11
CA SER A 45 -15.88 -0.08 13.89
C SER A 45 -14.58 0.49 13.34
N LYS A 46 -14.12 1.65 13.84
CA LYS A 46 -12.99 2.42 13.28
C LYS A 46 -11.73 1.57 13.09
N ASP A 47 -11.26 0.94 14.15
CA ASP A 47 -9.96 0.25 14.13
C ASP A 47 -9.97 -0.91 13.13
N ASN A 48 -11.07 -1.67 13.07
CA ASN A 48 -11.23 -2.74 12.09
C ASN A 48 -11.26 -2.19 10.66
N CYS A 49 -12.00 -1.11 10.41
CA CYS A 49 -12.06 -0.45 9.10
C CYS A 49 -10.68 0.06 8.66
N VAL A 50 -9.93 0.71 9.56
CA VAL A 50 -8.59 1.23 9.27
C VAL A 50 -7.64 0.10 8.88
N ILE A 51 -7.66 -1.02 9.62
CA ILE A 51 -6.82 -2.19 9.31
C ILE A 51 -7.19 -2.78 7.95
N GLU A 52 -8.48 -3.01 7.69
CA GLU A 52 -8.96 -3.60 6.44
C GLU A 52 -8.63 -2.71 5.24
N ILE A 53 -8.96 -1.43 5.32
CA ILE A 53 -8.69 -0.46 4.25
C ILE A 53 -7.18 -0.32 4.02
N THR A 54 -6.36 -0.28 5.07
CA THR A 54 -4.90 -0.26 4.92
C THR A 54 -4.42 -1.47 4.11
N SER A 55 -4.89 -2.68 4.44
CA SER A 55 -4.54 -3.89 3.69
C SER A 55 -4.98 -3.81 2.23
N LEU A 56 -6.18 -3.28 1.97
CA LEU A 56 -6.73 -3.11 0.63
C LEU A 56 -5.91 -2.13 -0.21
N VAL A 57 -5.60 -0.95 0.33
CA VAL A 57 -4.79 0.08 -0.36
C VAL A 57 -3.40 -0.46 -0.66
N MET A 58 -2.73 -1.08 0.31
CA MET A 58 -1.34 -1.54 0.15
C MET A 58 -1.17 -2.71 -0.81
N ARG A 59 -2.23 -3.51 -1.04
CA ARG A 59 -2.20 -4.62 -2.00
C ARG A 59 -2.74 -4.27 -3.38
N ASP A 60 -3.27 -3.05 -3.54
CA ASP A 60 -3.91 -2.67 -4.79
C ASP A 60 -2.90 -2.58 -5.95
N PRO A 61 -3.20 -3.12 -7.13
CA PRO A 61 -2.35 -2.99 -8.32
C PRO A 61 -2.01 -1.54 -8.69
N VAL A 62 -2.93 -0.59 -8.47
CA VAL A 62 -2.74 0.83 -8.76
C VAL A 62 -1.61 1.39 -7.89
N VAL A 63 -1.57 1.02 -6.61
CA VAL A 63 -0.55 1.46 -5.65
C VAL A 63 0.76 0.70 -5.85
N THR A 64 0.69 -0.63 -5.93
CA THR A 64 1.89 -1.48 -6.04
C THR A 64 2.67 -1.26 -7.33
N LYS A 65 2.00 -0.87 -8.43
CA LYS A 65 2.63 -0.55 -9.72
C LYS A 65 2.91 0.94 -9.94
N SER A 66 2.63 1.79 -8.96
CA SER A 66 2.93 3.22 -9.03
C SER A 66 4.41 3.43 -9.37
N LYS A 67 4.74 4.54 -10.03
CA LYS A 67 6.14 4.94 -10.26
C LYS A 67 6.71 5.75 -9.11
N LEU A 68 5.88 6.13 -8.14
CA LEU A 68 6.31 6.84 -6.95
C LEU A 68 7.11 5.89 -6.05
N VAL A 69 8.22 6.41 -5.52
CA VAL A 69 9.07 5.70 -4.55
C VAL A 69 8.42 5.71 -3.17
N GLU A 70 7.74 6.82 -2.86
CA GLU A 70 6.98 7.02 -1.63
C GLU A 70 5.59 7.57 -1.98
N ILE A 71 4.57 7.05 -1.28
CA ILE A 71 3.20 7.54 -1.37
C ILE A 71 2.72 7.81 0.05
N SER A 72 2.39 9.07 0.34
CA SER A 72 1.80 9.48 1.61
C SER A 72 0.39 9.98 1.37
N TYR A 73 -0.58 9.44 2.10
CA TYR A 73 -1.97 9.84 2.02
C TYR A 73 -2.41 10.60 3.26
N ASP A 74 -3.14 11.70 3.05
CA ASP A 74 -4.03 12.26 4.05
C ASP A 74 -5.42 11.69 3.84
N VAL A 75 -5.93 11.00 4.86
CA VAL A 75 -7.21 10.31 4.82
C VAL A 75 -8.19 11.01 5.75
N ALA A 76 -9.18 11.69 5.18
CA ALA A 76 -10.29 12.24 5.94
C ALA A 76 -11.40 11.19 6.06
N TYR A 77 -11.98 11.04 7.24
CA TYR A 77 -13.07 10.10 7.43
C TYR A 77 -14.17 10.59 8.37
N ARG A 78 -15.40 10.15 8.10
CA ARG A 78 -16.61 10.57 8.83
C ARG A 78 -17.65 9.45 8.87
N ILE A 79 -18.63 9.58 9.74
CA ILE A 79 -19.85 8.76 9.65
C ILE A 79 -20.76 9.37 8.56
N ASP A 80 -21.23 8.54 7.64
CA ASP A 80 -22.15 8.94 6.58
C ASP A 80 -23.62 8.92 7.04
N GLU A 81 -24.52 9.28 6.14
CA GLU A 81 -25.96 9.32 6.40
C GLU A 81 -26.57 7.95 6.75
N ASN A 82 -25.89 6.86 6.39
CA ASN A 82 -26.31 5.48 6.65
C ASN A 82 -25.69 4.91 7.94
N GLY A 83 -24.90 5.71 8.66
CA GLY A 83 -24.19 5.27 9.86
C GLY A 83 -22.90 4.49 9.59
N ALA A 84 -22.44 4.44 8.33
CA ALA A 84 -21.20 3.79 7.95
C ALA A 84 -20.01 4.76 8.02
N LEU A 85 -18.80 4.25 8.22
CA LEU A 85 -17.59 5.08 8.11
C LEU A 85 -17.22 5.23 6.64
N ALA A 86 -17.18 6.47 6.16
CA ALA A 86 -16.73 6.84 4.83
C ALA A 86 -15.34 7.49 4.90
N PHE A 87 -14.43 7.03 4.04
CA PHE A 87 -13.02 7.43 4.00
C PHE A 87 -12.70 8.03 2.63
N ASN A 88 -11.89 9.09 2.63
CA ASN A 88 -11.39 9.73 1.42
C ASN A 88 -9.88 9.95 1.59
N GLY A 89 -9.09 9.17 0.86
CA GLY A 89 -7.64 9.29 0.84
C GLY A 89 -7.16 10.09 -0.35
N ARG A 90 -6.24 11.02 -0.11
CA ARG A 90 -5.56 11.80 -1.15
C ARG A 90 -4.07 11.86 -0.88
N CYS A 91 -3.24 11.85 -1.91
CA CYS A 91 -1.81 12.10 -1.74
C CYS A 91 -1.58 13.45 -1.05
N SER A 92 -0.74 13.48 -0.02
CA SER A 92 -0.34 14.70 0.67
C SER A 92 0.46 15.64 -0.22
N ASP A 93 1.17 15.09 -1.22
CA ASP A 93 1.89 15.86 -2.22
C ASP A 93 0.99 16.17 -3.42
N GLU A 94 0.48 17.41 -3.46
CA GLU A 94 -0.45 17.87 -4.49
C GLU A 94 0.12 17.81 -5.91
N ARG A 95 1.46 17.75 -6.08
CA ARG A 95 2.11 17.63 -7.40
C ARG A 95 1.73 16.33 -8.13
N PHE A 96 1.29 15.32 -7.39
CA PHE A 96 0.89 14.01 -7.91
C PHE A 96 -0.63 13.79 -7.86
N SER A 97 -1.42 14.82 -7.55
CA SER A 97 -2.88 14.72 -7.37
C SER A 97 -3.64 14.17 -8.59
N ASP A 98 -3.08 14.33 -9.79
CA ASP A 98 -3.64 13.81 -11.04
C ASP A 98 -3.38 12.30 -11.27
N LEU A 99 -2.49 11.68 -10.48
CA LEU A 99 -2.18 10.26 -10.60
C LEU A 99 -3.32 9.39 -10.04
N GLN A 100 -3.52 8.23 -10.65
CA GLN A 100 -4.64 7.33 -10.30
C GLN A 100 -4.53 6.84 -8.85
N GLU A 101 -3.33 6.48 -8.42
CA GLU A 101 -3.03 6.06 -7.06
C GLU A 101 -3.31 7.16 -6.03
N CYS A 102 -3.29 8.44 -6.43
CA CYS A 102 -3.30 9.55 -5.49
C CYS A 102 -4.68 9.97 -4.98
N SER A 103 -5.75 9.30 -5.37
CA SER A 103 -7.07 9.52 -4.79
C SER A 103 -7.88 8.24 -4.75
N TRP A 104 -8.46 7.95 -3.59
CA TRP A 104 -9.35 6.81 -3.40
C TRP A 104 -10.43 7.09 -2.36
N GLN A 105 -11.49 6.29 -2.42
CA GLN A 105 -12.60 6.33 -1.47
C GLN A 105 -12.91 4.93 -0.97
N ALA A 106 -13.37 4.83 0.26
CA ALA A 106 -13.84 3.59 0.85
C ALA A 106 -15.02 3.82 1.78
N THR A 107 -15.84 2.79 1.94
CA THR A 107 -16.90 2.74 2.95
C THR A 107 -16.75 1.46 3.75
N CYS A 108 -16.95 1.54 5.05
CA CYS A 108 -16.89 0.42 5.97
C CYS A 108 -18.07 0.46 6.94
N SER A 109 -18.74 -0.67 7.08
CA SER A 109 -19.88 -0.85 7.97
C SER A 109 -19.69 -2.13 8.78
N ALA A 110 -20.19 -2.16 10.01
CA ALA A 110 -20.16 -3.37 10.83
C ALA A 110 -20.77 -4.57 10.07
N GLY A 111 -19.96 -5.61 9.85
CA GLY A 111 -20.39 -6.85 9.20
C GLY A 111 -20.38 -6.86 7.67
N SER A 112 -19.92 -5.80 7.01
CA SER A 112 -19.72 -5.76 5.55
C SER A 112 -18.24 -5.64 5.20
N ALA A 113 -17.81 -6.28 4.10
CA ALA A 113 -16.44 -6.13 3.61
C ALA A 113 -16.23 -4.70 3.09
N SER A 114 -15.11 -4.08 3.46
CA SER A 114 -14.73 -2.76 2.95
C SER A 114 -14.32 -2.86 1.48
N VAL A 115 -14.67 -1.83 0.69
CA VAL A 115 -14.24 -1.73 -0.71
C VAL A 115 -13.55 -0.40 -0.92
N VAL A 116 -12.31 -0.45 -1.40
CA VAL A 116 -11.52 0.71 -1.83
C VAL A 116 -11.73 0.89 -3.33
N LYS A 117 -11.95 2.13 -3.76
CA LYS A 117 -12.07 2.52 -5.17
C LYS A 117 -11.14 3.69 -5.45
N PHE A 118 -10.16 3.50 -6.32
CA PHE A 118 -9.30 4.58 -6.79
C PHE A 118 -10.03 5.44 -7.82
N HIS A 119 -9.68 6.72 -7.87
CA HIS A 119 -10.20 7.64 -8.87
C HIS A 119 -9.79 7.16 -10.27
N ASN A 120 -10.63 7.36 -11.28
CA ASN A 120 -10.41 6.90 -12.66
C ASN A 120 -10.29 5.36 -12.86
N GLU A 121 -10.77 4.53 -11.92
CA GLU A 121 -11.10 3.14 -12.24
C GLU A 121 -12.22 3.11 -13.30
N ARG A 122 -11.87 2.70 -14.53
CA ARG A 122 -12.82 2.34 -15.59
C ARG A 122 -13.06 0.83 -15.59
#